data_AF-A0A2G2MAX9-F1
#
_entry.id   AF-A0A2G2MAX9-F1
#
_cell.length_a   1.000
_cell.length_b   1.000
_cell.length_c   1.000
_cell.angle_alpha   90.00
_cell.angle_beta   90.00
_cell.angle_gamma   90.00
#
_symmetry.space_group_name_H-M   'P 1'
#
loop_
_entity.id
_entity.type
_entity.pdbx_description
1 polymer ?
#
loop_
_entity_poly.entity_id
_entity_poly.type
_entity_poly.pdbx_seq_one_letter_code
_entity_poly.pdbx_strand_id
1 'polypeptide(L)'
;MKPMKYFIVKASIIAMGLASFGVHASLHVKQLDFTLNYSADIHVKNVSGDTSPSEVELQVQESSIDIYADGFIECANDKDVRFKTDSAKIYFGPVSFVSHSTTINSSATLYQSSHPIGFKHRTWKAGTWFEEAIPKNQVFTVPLTAIKNGHPALRVNALAELNKKLQAYLQKGGQAIDFYKSDQKITLQRPISLSAACEGNAGSSKGNMGTQFQTRDYQITIRYEGDPNLTDEPAKPLVAVSVKAAGNEQSQLNNILPFKLDKATFQPNMPNYVGQCIPDKNPKLRMNFQMSGSEMGEIDVRVVGASNFGPQETYFETTGVVTNPKGGDSYLDFDFPLKELLAKNMYSYMAVSSNTTYNHSLHIQARYKNFTDGTWSEYKNFGGAQFKHRCTPQVAVELGGNGGKLGYQEGNNPKPGLYVQPITPSPNPVKPLGVQVPKPAPKSLDLQAPAPKPSPKPLRLKSK
;
A
#
# COMPACT_ATOMS: atom_id res chain seq x y z
N MET A 1 56.82 30.24 16.51
CA MET A 1 56.01 29.10 16.05
C MET A 1 55.32 28.48 17.26
N LYS A 2 53.98 28.52 17.31
CA LYS A 2 53.14 27.87 18.34
C LYS A 2 52.10 27.02 17.62
N PRO A 3 51.76 25.81 18.09
CA PRO A 3 50.78 24.97 17.42
C PRO A 3 49.35 25.42 17.77
N MET A 4 48.52 25.49 16.73
CA MET A 4 47.11 25.86 16.78
C MET A 4 46.29 24.61 17.14
N LYS A 5 45.63 24.61 18.31
CA LYS A 5 44.73 23.54 18.74
C LYS A 5 43.34 23.79 18.14
N TYR A 6 42.88 22.91 17.26
CA TYR A 6 41.50 22.88 16.78
C TYR A 6 40.60 22.25 17.86
N PHE A 7 39.66 23.04 18.39
CA PHE A 7 38.54 22.55 19.19
C PHE A 7 37.44 22.05 18.26
N ILE A 8 37.21 20.74 18.23
CA ILE A 8 36.04 20.13 17.60
C ILE A 8 34.89 20.21 18.60
N VAL A 9 33.95 21.12 18.36
CA VAL A 9 32.68 21.18 19.11
C VAL A 9 31.77 20.07 18.58
N LYS A 10 31.63 18.99 19.35
CA LYS A 10 30.61 17.96 19.11
C LYS A 10 29.24 18.55 19.50
N ALA A 11 28.42 18.89 18.51
CA ALA A 11 27.02 19.21 18.72
C ALA A 11 26.22 17.92 18.93
N SER A 12 25.89 17.62 20.18
CA SER A 12 24.93 16.57 20.53
C SER A 12 23.52 17.07 20.20
N ILE A 13 22.93 16.52 19.13
CA ILE A 13 21.51 16.70 18.84
C ILE A 13 20.75 15.78 19.80
N ILE A 14 20.23 16.34 20.89
CA ILE A 14 19.28 15.67 21.78
C ILE A 14 17.94 15.64 21.05
N ALA A 15 17.63 14.52 20.39
CA ALA A 15 16.30 14.25 19.87
C ALA A 15 15.39 13.88 21.06
N MET A 16 14.57 14.82 21.53
CA MET A 16 13.50 14.55 22.47
C MET A 16 12.39 13.79 21.74
N GLY A 17 12.44 12.46 21.78
CA GLY A 17 11.35 11.61 21.34
C GLY A 17 10.17 11.71 22.31
N LEU A 18 9.03 12.18 21.82
CA LEU A 18 7.74 12.10 22.51
C LEU A 18 7.32 10.62 22.56
N ALA A 19 7.60 9.95 23.68
CA ALA A 19 7.00 8.65 23.96
C ALA A 19 5.51 8.83 24.25
N SER A 20 4.65 8.25 23.42
CA SER A 20 3.22 8.14 23.71
C SER A 20 3.00 7.07 24.79
N PHE A 21 2.85 7.50 26.04
CA PHE A 21 2.46 6.61 27.14
C PHE A 21 0.96 6.33 27.06
N GLY A 22 0.57 5.32 26.29
CA GLY A 22 -0.76 4.72 26.39
C GLY A 22 -0.84 3.87 27.65
N VAL A 23 -1.05 4.47 28.83
CA VAL A 23 -1.25 3.72 30.08
C VAL A 23 -2.71 3.25 30.12
N HIS A 24 -3.00 2.10 29.53
CA HIS A 24 -4.19 1.34 29.93
C HIS A 24 -3.84 0.58 31.21
N ALA A 25 -4.54 0.91 32.30
CA ALA A 25 -4.42 0.15 33.55
C ALA A 25 -5.05 -1.23 33.34
N SER A 26 -4.22 -2.26 33.26
CA SER A 26 -4.66 -3.65 33.19
C SER A 26 -5.07 -4.13 34.58
N LEU A 27 -6.20 -4.82 34.70
CA LEU A 27 -6.78 -5.19 36.00
C LEU A 27 -5.85 -6.08 36.86
N HIS A 28 -4.90 -6.79 36.22
CA HIS A 28 -4.02 -7.77 36.85
C HIS A 28 -2.53 -7.48 36.72
N VAL A 29 -2.14 -6.45 35.95
CA VAL A 29 -0.74 -6.05 35.78
C VAL A 29 -0.55 -4.71 36.46
N LYS A 30 0.33 -4.66 37.46
CA LYS A 30 0.67 -3.41 38.14
C LYS A 30 1.63 -2.58 37.29
N GLN A 31 2.68 -3.23 36.77
CA GLN A 31 3.65 -2.58 35.90
C GLN A 31 4.34 -3.61 34.99
N LEU A 32 4.78 -3.13 33.83
CA LEU A 32 5.67 -3.83 32.92
C LEU A 32 6.79 -2.86 32.60
N ASP A 33 8.03 -3.22 32.89
CA ASP A 33 9.21 -2.44 32.55
C ASP A 33 9.90 -3.07 31.34
N PHE A 34 10.24 -2.24 30.37
CA PHE A 34 10.92 -2.66 29.16
C PHE A 34 12.09 -1.74 28.83
N THR A 35 13.28 -2.33 28.73
CA THR A 35 14.53 -1.64 28.42
C THR A 35 15.18 -2.27 27.21
N LEU A 36 15.67 -1.41 26.32
CA LEU A 36 16.49 -1.80 25.17
C LEU A 36 17.91 -1.30 25.41
N ASN A 37 18.88 -2.20 25.24
CA ASN A 37 20.29 -1.92 25.44
C ASN A 37 21.03 -1.96 24.09
N TYR A 38 22.03 -1.08 23.96
CA TYR A 38 22.88 -0.95 22.78
C TYR A 38 22.14 -0.64 21.48
N SER A 39 22.87 -0.30 20.42
CA SER A 39 22.32 -0.18 19.06
C SER A 39 22.77 -1.37 18.23
N ALA A 40 21.96 -1.79 17.27
CA ALA A 40 22.37 -2.80 16.29
C ALA A 40 23.09 -2.13 15.11
N ASP A 41 24.13 -2.78 14.61
CA ASP A 41 24.85 -2.35 13.42
C ASP A 41 24.62 -3.37 12.29
N ILE A 42 24.42 -2.88 11.07
CA ILE A 42 24.30 -3.68 9.84
C ILE A 42 25.41 -3.22 8.90
N HIS A 43 26.29 -4.12 8.50
CA HIS A 43 27.41 -3.82 7.64
C HIS A 43 27.07 -4.13 6.18
N VAL A 44 27.32 -3.15 5.32
CA VAL A 44 27.23 -3.26 3.87
C VAL A 44 28.63 -3.10 3.31
N LYS A 45 29.04 -4.01 2.44
CA LYS A 45 30.33 -3.94 1.75
C LYS A 45 30.14 -4.01 0.25
N ASN A 46 31.06 -3.36 -0.45
CA ASN A 46 31.29 -3.68 -1.85
C ASN A 46 31.96 -5.05 -1.94
N VAL A 47 31.36 -5.97 -2.66
CA VAL A 47 31.90 -7.31 -2.94
C VAL A 47 32.35 -7.46 -4.39
N SER A 48 32.31 -6.37 -5.17
CA SER A 48 32.90 -6.37 -6.51
C SER A 48 34.40 -6.67 -6.42
N GLY A 49 34.87 -7.60 -7.24
CA GLY A 49 36.31 -7.80 -7.43
C GLY A 49 36.97 -6.72 -8.29
N ASP A 50 36.16 -5.81 -8.85
CA ASP A 50 36.57 -4.76 -9.78
C ASP A 50 36.64 -3.40 -9.07
N THR A 51 37.58 -2.55 -9.50
CA THR A 51 37.82 -1.18 -9.02
C THR A 51 36.97 -0.14 -9.75
N SER A 52 36.10 -0.57 -10.67
CA SER A 52 35.19 0.33 -11.40
C SER A 52 33.93 0.69 -10.59
N PRO A 53 33.57 2.00 -10.49
CA PRO A 53 32.34 2.44 -9.82
C PRO A 53 31.05 1.92 -10.49
N SER A 54 31.12 1.55 -11.77
CA SER A 54 30.01 0.99 -12.52
C SER A 54 29.78 -0.51 -12.29
N GLU A 55 30.59 -1.15 -11.46
CA GLU A 55 30.50 -2.58 -11.11
C GLU A 55 30.33 -2.82 -9.61
N VAL A 56 30.13 -1.76 -8.82
CA VAL A 56 29.91 -1.85 -7.37
C VAL A 56 28.73 -2.79 -7.07
N GLU A 57 29.04 -3.92 -6.44
CA GLU A 57 28.06 -4.90 -6.00
C GLU A 57 27.98 -4.83 -4.47
N LEU A 58 26.84 -4.38 -3.95
CA LEU A 58 26.67 -4.18 -2.52
C LEU A 58 26.00 -5.37 -1.86
N GLN A 59 26.61 -5.89 -0.81
CA GLN A 59 26.07 -7.00 -0.04
C GLN A 59 26.01 -6.67 1.46
N VAL A 60 24.87 -7.00 2.07
CA VAL A 60 24.69 -6.99 3.52
C VAL A 60 25.40 -8.22 4.09
N GLN A 61 26.24 -8.03 5.10
CA GLN A 61 27.08 -9.09 5.66
C GLN A 61 26.33 -9.97 6.65
N GLU A 62 25.36 -9.40 7.37
CA GLU A 62 24.59 -10.12 8.38
C GLU A 62 23.31 -10.74 7.80
N SER A 63 22.88 -11.86 8.36
CA SER A 63 21.56 -12.46 8.11
C SER A 63 20.50 -12.04 9.14
N SER A 64 20.93 -11.53 10.29
CA SER A 64 20.08 -11.14 11.42
C SER A 64 20.73 -10.02 12.24
N ILE A 65 19.94 -9.35 13.07
CA ILE A 65 20.42 -8.41 14.09
C ILE A 65 20.06 -8.92 15.47
N ASP A 66 20.95 -8.70 16.43
CA ASP A 66 20.71 -9.03 17.83
C ASP A 66 20.33 -7.77 18.60
N ILE A 67 19.14 -7.81 19.20
CA ILE A 67 18.61 -6.72 20.02
C ILE A 67 18.66 -7.16 21.48
N TYR A 68 19.44 -6.47 22.29
CA TYR A 68 19.51 -6.75 23.72
C TYR A 68 18.35 -6.06 24.44
N ALA A 69 17.46 -6.87 25.01
CA ALA A 69 16.17 -6.44 25.52
C ALA A 69 15.90 -7.05 26.89
N ASP A 70 15.67 -6.21 27.89
CA ASP A 70 15.32 -6.63 29.25
C ASP A 70 13.87 -6.29 29.55
N GLY A 71 13.14 -7.25 30.11
CA GLY A 71 11.77 -7.09 30.54
C GLY A 71 11.57 -7.50 31.98
N PHE A 72 10.66 -6.81 32.68
CA PHE A 72 10.21 -7.20 34.00
C PHE A 72 8.73 -6.91 34.18
N ILE A 73 7.95 -7.86 34.67
CA ILE A 73 6.52 -7.65 34.96
C ILE A 73 6.21 -7.82 36.45
N GLU A 74 5.48 -6.88 37.02
CA GLU A 74 4.89 -7.01 38.35
C GLU A 74 3.37 -7.16 38.23
N CYS A 75 2.86 -8.28 38.73
CA CYS A 75 1.43 -8.53 38.80
C CYS A 75 0.78 -7.71 39.93
N ALA A 76 -0.54 -7.54 39.85
CA ALA A 76 -1.32 -6.87 40.88
C ALA A 76 -1.06 -7.47 42.27
N ASN A 77 -1.20 -6.66 43.32
CA ASN A 77 -1.03 -7.09 44.71
C ASN A 77 -2.24 -7.91 45.19
N ASP A 78 -2.43 -9.07 44.57
CA ASP A 78 -3.52 -10.01 44.81
C ASP A 78 -2.93 -11.42 44.83
N LYS A 79 -3.24 -12.20 45.88
CA LYS A 79 -2.72 -13.56 46.06
C LYS A 79 -3.28 -14.56 45.03
N ASP A 80 -4.38 -14.18 44.38
CA ASP A 80 -5.02 -14.97 43.33
C ASP A 80 -4.54 -14.59 41.93
N VAL A 81 -3.56 -13.68 41.80
CA VAL A 81 -2.98 -13.26 40.52
C VAL A 81 -1.52 -13.70 40.44
N ARG A 82 -1.17 -14.39 39.36
CA ARG A 82 0.19 -14.86 39.08
C ARG A 82 0.65 -14.46 37.69
N PHE A 83 1.96 -14.49 37.49
CA PHE A 83 2.53 -14.34 36.15
C PHE A 83 2.12 -15.54 35.29
N LYS A 84 1.66 -15.27 34.07
CA LYS A 84 1.34 -16.33 33.12
C LYS A 84 2.61 -16.71 32.36
N THR A 85 3.15 -17.89 32.66
CA THR A 85 4.27 -18.47 31.93
C THR A 85 3.97 -18.51 30.43
N ASP A 86 4.97 -18.24 29.60
CA ASP A 86 4.89 -18.17 28.13
C ASP A 86 4.01 -17.04 27.54
N SER A 87 3.52 -16.11 28.37
CA SER A 87 2.80 -14.94 27.88
C SER A 87 3.71 -13.82 27.37
N ALA A 88 4.99 -13.85 27.75
CA ALA A 88 5.95 -12.82 27.41
C ALA A 88 6.41 -12.95 25.95
N LYS A 89 6.13 -11.90 25.17
CA LYS A 89 6.48 -11.82 23.74
C LYS A 89 7.11 -10.47 23.45
N ILE A 90 8.13 -10.49 22.60
CA ILE A 90 8.77 -9.30 22.05
C ILE A 90 8.48 -9.22 20.56
N TYR A 91 8.35 -7.99 20.05
CA TYR A 91 7.88 -7.69 18.72
C TYR A 91 8.77 -6.63 18.07
N PHE A 92 9.12 -6.86 16.81
CA PHE A 92 9.72 -5.85 15.94
C PHE A 92 8.61 -5.06 15.24
N GLY A 93 8.18 -3.97 15.88
CA GLY A 93 7.06 -3.13 15.48
C GLY A 93 6.16 -2.79 16.67
N PRO A 94 5.26 -1.79 16.53
CA PRO A 94 4.33 -1.43 17.57
C PRO A 94 3.23 -2.47 17.72
N VAL A 95 2.76 -2.65 18.95
CA VAL A 95 1.54 -3.40 19.25
C VAL A 95 0.47 -2.50 19.84
N SER A 96 -0.78 -2.95 19.80
CA SER A 96 -1.91 -2.29 20.45
C SER A 96 -2.83 -3.33 21.09
N PHE A 97 -3.87 -2.89 21.81
CA PHE A 97 -4.95 -3.80 22.21
C PHE A 97 -5.97 -3.94 21.07
N VAL A 98 -6.53 -5.14 20.91
CA VAL A 98 -7.78 -5.30 20.16
C VAL A 98 -8.87 -4.49 20.88
N SER A 99 -9.68 -3.75 20.13
CA SER A 99 -10.73 -2.87 20.68
C SER A 99 -11.54 -3.56 21.78
N HIS A 100 -11.61 -2.94 22.97
CA HIS A 100 -12.31 -3.45 24.16
C HIS A 100 -11.82 -4.82 24.68
N SER A 101 -10.57 -5.21 24.41
CA SER A 101 -9.99 -6.49 24.83
C SER A 101 -8.65 -6.31 25.54
N THR A 102 -8.22 -7.35 26.28
CA THR A 102 -6.86 -7.48 26.84
C THR A 102 -5.91 -8.25 25.91
N THR A 103 -6.37 -8.60 24.70
CA THR A 103 -5.58 -9.30 23.69
C THR A 103 -4.71 -8.31 22.91
N ILE A 104 -3.44 -8.67 22.73
CA ILE A 104 -2.48 -7.91 21.92
C ILE A 104 -2.82 -8.08 20.43
N ASN A 105 -2.98 -6.96 19.75
CA ASN A 105 -2.97 -6.85 18.31
C ASN A 105 -1.54 -6.59 17.82
N SER A 106 -0.96 -7.57 17.13
CA SER A 106 0.37 -7.49 16.53
C SER A 106 0.35 -7.31 15.00
N SER A 107 -0.78 -6.91 14.41
CA SER A 107 -0.91 -6.74 12.95
C SER A 107 0.03 -5.69 12.36
N ALA A 108 0.54 -4.78 13.20
CA ALA A 108 1.51 -3.75 12.81
C ALA A 108 2.97 -4.15 13.10
N THR A 109 3.25 -5.45 13.33
CA THR A 109 4.61 -5.96 13.61
C THR A 109 5.14 -6.76 12.43
N LEU A 110 6.45 -6.77 12.22
CA LEU A 110 7.11 -7.53 11.15
C LEU A 110 7.68 -8.86 11.63
N TYR A 111 8.02 -8.94 12.91
CA TYR A 111 8.59 -10.13 13.52
C TYR A 111 8.21 -10.19 15.00
N GLN A 112 8.04 -11.40 15.55
CA GLN A 112 7.73 -11.60 16.95
C GLN A 112 8.33 -12.92 17.44
N SER A 113 8.71 -12.98 18.71
CA SER A 113 9.17 -14.19 19.37
C SER A 113 8.72 -14.22 20.83
N SER A 114 8.67 -15.40 21.42
CA SER A 114 8.70 -15.53 22.88
C SER A 114 10.00 -14.90 23.38
N HIS A 115 9.92 -14.19 24.50
CA HIS A 115 11.09 -13.52 25.11
C HIS A 115 11.06 -13.71 26.62
N PRO A 116 12.13 -14.22 27.24
CA PRO A 116 12.18 -14.36 28.68
C PRO A 116 12.19 -12.98 29.35
N ILE A 117 11.40 -12.85 30.41
CA ILE A 117 11.35 -11.64 31.25
C ILE A 117 11.40 -12.03 32.72
N GLY A 118 11.88 -11.12 33.57
CA GLY A 118 11.76 -11.28 35.01
C GLY A 118 10.32 -11.02 35.44
N PHE A 119 9.91 -11.55 36.58
CA PHE A 119 8.54 -11.35 37.05
C PHE A 119 8.42 -11.36 38.57
N LYS A 120 7.34 -10.73 39.04
CA LYS A 120 6.98 -10.65 40.46
C LYS A 120 5.48 -10.80 40.67
N HIS A 121 5.08 -11.72 41.55
CA HIS A 121 3.67 -11.95 41.90
C HIS A 121 3.53 -12.42 43.37
N ARG A 122 2.31 -12.46 43.91
CA ARG A 122 2.06 -13.06 45.23
C ARG A 122 1.80 -14.55 45.11
N THR A 123 2.34 -15.33 46.04
CA THR A 123 2.05 -16.75 46.14
C THR A 123 0.69 -16.98 46.78
N TRP A 124 -0.09 -17.90 46.22
CA TRP A 124 -1.46 -18.18 46.69
C TRP A 124 -1.50 -18.67 48.15
N LYS A 125 -0.59 -19.58 48.55
CA LYS A 125 -0.59 -20.24 49.87
C LYS A 125 -0.09 -19.34 51.01
N ALA A 126 0.96 -18.55 50.75
CA ALA A 126 1.64 -17.79 51.79
C ALA A 126 1.33 -16.28 51.73
N GLY A 127 0.76 -15.79 50.61
CA GLY A 127 0.55 -14.36 50.38
C GLY A 127 1.85 -13.55 50.31
N THR A 128 3.00 -14.23 50.25
CA THR A 128 4.33 -13.62 50.14
C THR A 128 4.66 -13.31 48.69
N TRP A 129 5.54 -12.32 48.48
CA TRP A 129 6.05 -12.03 47.15
C TRP A 129 7.00 -13.14 46.68
N PHE A 130 6.73 -13.64 45.49
CA PHE A 130 7.67 -14.41 44.69
C PHE A 130 8.21 -13.51 43.59
N GLU A 131 9.52 -13.56 43.39
CA GLU A 131 10.22 -12.76 42.40
C GLU A 131 11.27 -13.64 41.73
N GLU A 132 11.22 -13.69 40.40
CA GLU A 132 12.23 -14.36 39.59
C GLU A 132 12.94 -13.31 38.73
N ALA A 133 14.23 -13.18 38.97
CA ALA A 133 15.11 -12.36 38.15
C ALA A 133 15.75 -13.23 37.06
N ILE A 134 15.69 -12.77 35.83
CA ILE A 134 16.41 -13.36 34.71
C ILE A 134 17.73 -12.63 34.47
N PRO A 135 18.71 -13.26 33.77
CA PRO A 135 19.93 -12.57 33.38
C PRO A 135 19.63 -11.31 32.56
N LYS A 136 20.42 -10.25 32.76
CA LYS A 136 20.32 -9.04 31.95
C LYS A 136 20.84 -9.26 30.53
N ASN A 137 20.43 -8.39 29.61
CA ASN A 137 20.74 -8.39 28.19
C ASN A 137 20.27 -9.66 27.47
N GLN A 138 18.99 -10.03 27.66
CA GLN A 138 18.42 -11.11 26.85
C GLN A 138 18.42 -10.74 25.37
N VAL A 139 18.79 -11.70 24.52
CA VAL A 139 18.96 -11.46 23.08
C VAL A 139 17.67 -11.76 22.35
N PHE A 140 17.15 -10.77 21.64
CA PHE A 140 16.10 -10.91 20.64
C PHE A 140 16.74 -10.85 19.24
N THR A 141 17.02 -12.02 18.67
CA THR A 141 17.59 -12.15 17.33
C THR A 141 16.50 -12.01 16.27
N VAL A 142 16.65 -11.02 15.39
CA VAL A 142 15.68 -10.69 14.34
C VAL A 142 16.28 -10.98 12.97
N PRO A 143 15.74 -11.94 12.21
CA PRO A 143 16.19 -12.19 10.84
C PRO A 143 15.97 -10.97 9.96
N LEU A 144 17.00 -10.51 9.26
CA LEU A 144 16.90 -9.36 8.35
C LEU A 144 15.91 -9.63 7.22
N THR A 145 15.78 -10.88 6.79
CA THR A 145 14.79 -11.30 5.77
C THR A 145 13.35 -11.08 6.22
N ALA A 146 13.05 -11.24 7.52
CA ALA A 146 11.72 -11.04 8.08
C ALA A 146 11.34 -9.55 8.16
N ILE A 147 12.32 -8.66 8.30
CA ILE A 147 12.10 -7.22 8.46
C ILE A 147 12.50 -6.39 7.22
N LYS A 148 12.97 -7.02 6.14
CA LYS A 148 13.34 -6.34 4.89
C LYS A 148 12.12 -5.75 4.16
N ASN A 149 10.97 -6.40 4.28
CA ASN A 149 9.72 -6.04 3.61
C ASN A 149 8.68 -5.60 4.66
N GLY A 150 7.81 -4.66 4.30
CA GLY A 150 6.78 -4.12 5.19
C GLY A 150 6.70 -2.60 5.17
N HIS A 151 5.96 -2.02 6.12
CA HIS A 151 5.75 -0.57 6.17
C HIS A 151 7.08 0.20 6.26
N PRO A 152 7.30 1.30 5.52
CA PRO A 152 8.58 2.04 5.51
C PRO A 152 9.08 2.50 6.89
N ALA A 153 8.16 2.81 7.80
CA ALA A 153 8.52 3.19 9.17
C ALA A 153 9.07 2.03 10.02
N LEU A 154 8.89 0.78 9.58
CA LEU A 154 9.26 -0.43 10.31
C LEU A 154 10.33 -1.24 9.59
N ARG A 155 10.26 -1.36 8.26
CA ARG A 155 11.20 -2.19 7.51
C ARG A 155 12.65 -1.74 7.67
N VAL A 156 13.57 -2.69 7.54
CA VAL A 156 15.02 -2.47 7.54
C VAL A 156 15.59 -3.06 6.26
N ASN A 157 15.75 -2.22 5.24
CA ASN A 157 16.38 -2.58 3.97
C ASN A 157 17.62 -1.72 3.76
N ALA A 158 18.78 -2.24 4.16
CA ALA A 158 20.04 -1.51 4.18
C ALA A 158 20.43 -0.95 2.80
N LEU A 159 20.25 -1.75 1.74
CA LEU A 159 20.59 -1.32 0.38
C LEU A 159 19.66 -0.22 -0.13
N ALA A 160 18.37 -0.30 0.16
CA ALA A 160 17.40 0.73 -0.24
C ALA A 160 17.68 2.07 0.47
N GLU A 161 18.01 2.04 1.76
CA GLU A 161 18.35 3.25 2.52
C GLU A 161 19.70 3.84 2.07
N LEU A 162 20.68 3.00 1.73
CA LEU A 162 21.95 3.45 1.17
C LEU A 162 21.76 4.10 -0.21
N ASN A 163 20.96 3.50 -1.08
CA ASN A 163 20.61 4.09 -2.37
C ASN A 163 19.88 5.42 -2.20
N LYS A 164 18.94 5.53 -1.25
CA LYS A 164 18.27 6.80 -0.93
C LYS A 164 19.27 7.89 -0.53
N LYS A 165 20.27 7.56 0.28
CA LYS A 165 21.33 8.49 0.68
C LYS A 165 22.22 8.87 -0.51
N LEU A 166 22.56 7.93 -1.39
CA LEU A 166 23.28 8.18 -2.63
C LEU A 166 22.51 9.15 -3.53
N GLN A 167 21.22 8.91 -3.80
CA GLN A 167 20.41 9.80 -4.63
C GLN A 167 20.36 11.22 -4.06
N ALA A 168 20.23 11.37 -2.74
CA ALA A 168 20.29 12.68 -2.09
C ALA A 168 21.67 13.35 -2.20
N TYR A 169 22.75 12.58 -2.27
CA TYR A 169 24.11 13.10 -2.51
C TYR A 169 24.28 13.59 -3.95
N LEU A 170 23.80 12.81 -4.94
CA LEU A 170 23.80 13.17 -6.36
C LEU A 170 22.97 14.43 -6.64
N GLN A 171 21.79 14.56 -6.03
CA GLN A 171 20.94 15.74 -6.16
C GLN A 171 21.58 17.03 -5.65
N LYS A 172 22.56 16.93 -4.75
CA LYS A 172 23.35 18.08 -4.27
C LYS A 172 24.58 18.37 -5.12
N GLY A 173 24.72 17.70 -6.26
CA GLY A 173 25.84 17.85 -7.19
C GLY A 173 27.07 16.99 -6.88
N GLY A 174 26.95 16.03 -5.94
CA GLY A 174 28.02 15.06 -5.67
C GLY A 174 28.12 13.97 -6.75
N GLN A 175 29.26 13.30 -6.85
CA GLN A 175 29.46 12.17 -7.78
C GLN A 175 29.29 10.82 -7.08
N ALA A 176 28.80 9.81 -7.80
CA ALA A 176 28.59 8.48 -7.21
C ALA A 176 29.89 7.86 -6.70
N ILE A 177 31.01 8.09 -7.40
CA ILE A 177 32.31 7.55 -7.00
C ILE A 177 32.78 8.10 -5.64
N ASP A 178 32.61 9.39 -5.39
CA ASP A 178 32.99 10.01 -4.12
C ASP A 178 32.17 9.45 -2.95
N PHE A 179 30.90 9.14 -3.22
CA PHE A 179 30.02 8.50 -2.25
C PHE A 179 30.50 7.08 -1.91
N TYR A 180 30.88 6.28 -2.90
CA TYR A 180 31.34 4.90 -2.70
C TYR A 180 32.77 4.81 -2.16
N LYS A 181 33.62 5.80 -2.40
CA LYS A 181 34.96 5.89 -1.78
C LYS A 181 34.93 6.21 -0.29
N SER A 182 33.80 6.74 0.21
CA SER A 182 33.70 7.23 1.58
C SER A 182 32.75 6.38 2.43
N ASP A 183 33.12 6.21 3.70
CA ASP A 183 32.26 5.51 4.66
C ASP A 183 30.90 6.21 4.80
N GLN A 184 29.84 5.41 4.75
CA GLN A 184 28.48 5.92 4.94
C GLN A 184 27.88 5.37 6.21
N LYS A 185 27.34 6.28 7.02
CA LYS A 185 26.49 5.95 8.17
C LYS A 185 25.06 6.39 7.90
N ILE A 186 24.10 5.50 8.17
CA ILE A 186 22.67 5.77 8.18
C ILE A 186 22.12 5.25 9.49
N THR A 187 21.27 6.03 10.14
CA THR A 187 20.63 5.65 11.40
C THR A 187 19.13 5.59 11.21
N LEU A 188 18.55 4.45 11.57
CA LEU A 188 17.13 4.18 11.57
C LEU A 188 16.63 4.10 13.01
N GLN A 189 15.43 4.60 13.27
CA GLN A 189 14.70 4.39 14.52
C GLN A 189 13.51 3.47 14.23
N ARG A 190 13.40 2.38 14.98
CA ARG A 190 12.36 1.35 14.80
C ARG A 190 11.71 1.00 16.13
N PRO A 191 10.38 1.01 16.24
CA PRO A 191 9.70 0.64 17.47
C PRO A 191 9.84 -0.86 17.71
N ILE A 192 10.22 -1.23 18.94
CA ILE A 192 10.19 -2.58 19.47
C ILE A 192 9.17 -2.59 20.60
N SER A 193 8.33 -3.61 20.67
CA SER A 193 7.35 -3.76 21.75
C SER A 193 7.63 -5.01 22.56
N LEU A 194 7.36 -4.96 23.85
CA LEU A 194 7.31 -6.11 24.74
C LEU A 194 5.90 -6.19 25.34
N SER A 195 5.30 -7.37 25.34
CA SER A 195 4.05 -7.63 26.05
C SER A 195 4.19 -8.82 26.98
N ALA A 196 3.49 -8.79 28.11
CA ALA A 196 3.36 -9.93 29.00
C ALA A 196 2.04 -9.87 29.77
N ALA A 197 1.63 -11.01 30.35
CA ALA A 197 0.36 -11.10 31.05
C ALA A 197 0.49 -11.70 32.47
N CYS A 198 -0.41 -11.25 33.32
CA CYS A 198 -0.73 -11.88 34.59
C CYS A 198 -2.12 -12.51 34.49
N GLU A 199 -2.29 -13.67 35.10
CA GLU A 199 -3.56 -14.40 35.12
C GLU A 199 -4.11 -14.52 36.53
N GLY A 200 -5.43 -14.45 36.64
CA GLY A 200 -6.15 -14.76 37.88
C GLY A 200 -6.43 -16.25 38.01
N ASN A 201 -6.57 -16.75 39.23
CA ASN A 201 -7.00 -18.12 39.49
C ASN A 201 -8.39 -18.40 38.89
N ALA A 202 -8.58 -19.60 38.33
CA ALA A 202 -9.87 -20.08 37.83
C ALA A 202 -10.88 -20.15 38.99
N GLY A 203 -11.69 -19.11 39.15
CA GLY A 203 -12.61 -18.93 40.27
C GLY A 203 -12.71 -17.48 40.78
N SER A 204 -11.77 -16.60 40.41
CA SER A 204 -11.89 -15.18 40.72
C SER A 204 -12.92 -14.50 39.82
N SER A 205 -13.81 -13.67 40.39
CA SER A 205 -14.82 -12.88 39.67
C SER A 205 -14.24 -11.78 38.77
N LYS A 206 -12.92 -11.58 38.80
CA LYS A 206 -12.16 -10.68 37.93
C LYS A 206 -11.65 -11.51 36.76
N GLY A 207 -11.97 -11.13 35.52
CA GLY A 207 -11.69 -11.91 34.30
C GLY A 207 -10.28 -12.51 34.25
N ASN A 208 -10.11 -13.64 33.56
CA ASN A 208 -8.99 -14.57 33.81
C ASN A 208 -7.57 -14.06 33.42
N MET A 209 -7.42 -12.93 32.74
CA MET A 209 -6.13 -12.47 32.22
C MET A 209 -6.06 -10.95 32.09
N GLY A 210 -4.97 -10.36 32.57
CA GLY A 210 -4.59 -8.98 32.32
C GLY A 210 -3.26 -8.95 31.59
N THR A 211 -3.25 -8.31 30.43
CA THR A 211 -2.04 -8.13 29.61
C THR A 211 -1.61 -6.68 29.68
N GLN A 212 -0.31 -6.42 29.59
CA GLN A 212 0.26 -5.09 29.38
C GLN A 212 1.34 -5.15 28.30
N PHE A 213 1.58 -4.04 27.62
CA PHE A 213 2.71 -3.90 26.71
C PHE A 213 3.41 -2.55 26.89
N GLN A 214 4.68 -2.49 26.50
CA GLN A 214 5.44 -1.26 26.34
C GLN A 214 6.11 -1.25 24.97
N THR A 215 6.20 -0.07 24.35
CA THR A 215 6.88 0.15 23.08
C THR A 215 8.00 1.17 23.28
N ARG A 216 9.18 0.88 22.72
CA ARG A 216 10.37 1.73 22.79
C ARG A 216 10.98 1.84 21.40
N ASP A 217 11.50 3.02 21.07
CA ASP A 217 12.27 3.20 19.83
C ASP A 217 13.66 2.60 19.98
N TYR A 218 14.08 1.84 18.97
CA TYR A 218 15.38 1.19 18.88
C TYR A 218 16.18 1.74 17.71
N GLN A 219 17.44 2.03 17.97
CA GLN A 219 18.34 2.58 16.98
C GLN A 219 19.09 1.46 16.24
N ILE A 220 18.98 1.46 14.91
CA ILE A 220 19.73 0.57 14.02
C ILE A 220 20.62 1.43 13.13
N THR A 221 21.91 1.12 13.08
CA THR A 221 22.87 1.83 12.23
C THR A 221 23.27 0.95 11.07
N ILE A 222 23.06 1.43 9.84
CA ILE A 222 23.63 0.84 8.64
C ILE A 222 24.98 1.52 8.39
N ARG A 223 26.02 0.71 8.25
CA ARG A 223 27.39 1.14 7.96
C ARG A 223 27.82 0.57 6.63
N TYR A 224 28.13 1.44 5.69
CA TYR A 224 28.85 1.07 4.48
C TYR A 224 30.32 1.45 4.65
N GLU A 225 31.20 0.48 4.47
CA GLU A 225 32.65 0.70 4.38
C GLU A 225 32.96 1.14 2.96
N GLY A 226 33.51 2.35 2.82
CA GLY A 226 33.89 2.88 1.51
C GLY A 226 35.05 2.11 0.91
N ASP A 227 35.09 2.06 -0.42
CA ASP A 227 36.20 1.45 -1.15
C ASP A 227 37.09 2.55 -1.75
N PRO A 228 38.23 2.88 -1.10
CA PRO A 228 39.12 3.94 -1.55
C PRO A 228 39.83 3.60 -2.87
N ASN A 229 39.86 2.33 -3.27
CA ASN A 229 40.56 1.87 -4.46
C ASN A 229 39.74 2.02 -5.74
N LEU A 230 38.49 2.51 -5.64
CA LEU A 230 37.69 2.80 -6.82
C LEU A 230 38.38 3.84 -7.72
N THR A 231 38.52 3.56 -9.01
CA THR A 231 39.23 4.46 -9.94
C THR A 231 38.26 5.29 -10.77
N ASP A 232 38.63 6.53 -11.08
CA ASP A 232 37.86 7.47 -11.91
C ASP A 232 37.88 7.06 -13.40
N GLU A 233 37.32 5.90 -13.72
CA GLU A 233 36.79 5.65 -15.06
C GLU A 233 35.35 6.18 -15.13
N PRO A 234 34.88 6.68 -16.29
CA PRO A 234 33.56 7.26 -16.41
C PRO A 234 32.51 6.23 -15.99
N ALA A 235 31.93 6.45 -14.80
CA ALA A 235 30.89 5.60 -14.26
C ALA A 235 29.73 5.59 -15.25
N LYS A 236 29.55 4.47 -15.97
CA LYS A 236 28.22 4.13 -16.46
C LYS A 236 27.31 4.10 -15.23
N PRO A 237 26.10 4.69 -15.27
CA PRO A 237 25.12 4.37 -14.26
C PRO A 237 24.98 2.84 -14.25
N LEU A 238 25.13 2.21 -13.08
CA LEU A 238 24.92 0.78 -12.90
C LEU A 238 23.56 0.39 -13.52
N VAL A 239 23.57 -0.16 -14.74
CA VAL A 239 22.40 -0.74 -15.37
C VAL A 239 22.50 -2.25 -15.21
N ALA A 240 21.71 -2.71 -14.25
CA ALA A 240 20.92 -3.95 -14.29
C ALA A 240 21.62 -5.28 -13.98
N VAL A 241 21.00 -6.03 -13.08
CA VAL A 241 20.67 -7.44 -13.38
C VAL A 241 20.06 -7.44 -14.78
N SER A 242 20.86 -7.85 -15.75
CA SER A 242 20.72 -7.55 -17.17
C SER A 242 19.41 -8.02 -17.80
N VAL A 243 18.80 -7.14 -18.61
CA VAL A 243 18.57 -7.41 -20.04
C VAL A 243 18.89 -6.13 -20.85
N LYS A 244 19.93 -6.20 -21.70
CA LYS A 244 20.41 -5.22 -22.71
C LYS A 244 19.60 -5.37 -24.02
N ALA A 245 19.54 -4.51 -25.06
CA ALA A 245 19.84 -3.11 -25.43
C ALA A 245 19.35 -2.94 -26.91
N ALA A 246 18.77 -1.82 -27.40
CA ALA A 246 19.36 -0.81 -28.33
C ALA A 246 18.19 -0.05 -29.03
N GLY A 247 18.17 1.27 -29.30
CA GLY A 247 19.16 2.32 -29.11
C GLY A 247 18.63 3.77 -29.36
N ASN A 248 19.56 4.70 -29.09
CA ASN A 248 19.77 6.11 -29.51
C ASN A 248 18.89 7.30 -29.06
N GLU A 249 19.55 8.14 -28.24
CA GLU A 249 19.53 9.62 -28.05
C GLU A 249 18.22 10.30 -27.57
N GLN A 250 18.15 11.25 -26.63
CA GLN A 250 19.11 12.09 -25.91
C GLN A 250 18.40 12.65 -24.65
N SER A 251 19.12 12.70 -23.51
CA SER A 251 18.94 13.60 -22.36
C SER A 251 17.56 13.75 -21.69
N GLN A 252 17.24 13.02 -20.59
CA GLN A 252 16.40 13.52 -19.48
C GLN A 252 16.72 12.82 -18.13
N LEU A 253 16.75 13.60 -17.04
CA LEU A 253 17.02 13.17 -15.66
C LEU A 253 16.09 12.03 -15.19
N ASN A 254 16.68 10.92 -14.73
CA ASN A 254 15.94 9.78 -14.16
C ASN A 254 15.47 10.08 -12.72
N ASN A 255 14.31 10.74 -12.58
CA ASN A 255 13.53 10.69 -11.34
C ASN A 255 12.81 9.33 -11.27
N ILE A 256 13.24 8.44 -10.38
CA ILE A 256 12.49 7.21 -10.09
C ILE A 256 11.24 7.61 -9.28
N LEU A 257 10.07 7.58 -9.92
CA LEU A 257 8.76 7.89 -9.33
C LEU A 257 8.04 6.59 -8.98
N PRO A 258 7.42 6.46 -7.80
CA PRO A 258 6.70 5.25 -7.41
C PRO A 258 5.50 4.98 -8.32
N PHE A 259 5.18 3.71 -8.52
CA PHE A 259 3.98 3.30 -9.25
C PHE A 259 2.71 3.91 -8.65
N LYS A 260 1.87 4.48 -9.51
CA LYS A 260 0.60 5.07 -9.13
C LYS A 260 -0.46 4.86 -10.20
N LEU A 261 -1.63 4.38 -9.81
CA LEU A 261 -2.81 4.42 -10.67
C LEU A 261 -3.43 5.82 -10.61
N ASP A 262 -3.41 6.55 -11.72
CA ASP A 262 -3.95 7.92 -11.79
C ASP A 262 -5.42 7.94 -12.21
N LYS A 263 -5.79 7.07 -13.15
CA LYS A 263 -7.14 7.03 -13.72
C LYS A 263 -7.52 5.61 -14.08
N ALA A 264 -8.80 5.29 -13.89
CA ALA A 264 -9.43 4.11 -14.47
C ALA A 264 -10.80 4.51 -15.02
N THR A 265 -11.08 4.20 -16.27
CA THR A 265 -12.35 4.56 -16.95
C THR A 265 -12.80 3.45 -17.87
N PHE A 266 -14.10 3.26 -18.02
CA PHE A 266 -14.64 2.42 -19.09
C PHE A 266 -14.27 2.98 -20.47
N GLN A 267 -14.23 2.12 -21.49
CA GLN A 267 -14.00 2.56 -22.86
C GLN A 267 -15.05 3.62 -23.29
N PRO A 268 -14.63 4.65 -24.05
CA PRO A 268 -15.58 5.53 -24.71
C PRO A 268 -16.54 4.69 -25.58
N ASN A 269 -17.82 5.07 -25.61
CA ASN A 269 -18.86 4.33 -26.34
C ASN A 269 -18.93 2.84 -25.93
N MET A 270 -18.95 2.57 -24.62
CA MET A 270 -19.12 1.23 -24.05
C MET A 270 -20.26 0.47 -24.75
N PRO A 271 -20.05 -0.81 -25.15
CA PRO A 271 -21.02 -1.51 -25.97
C PRO A 271 -22.25 -1.82 -25.12
N ASN A 272 -23.43 -1.63 -25.71
CA ASN A 272 -24.71 -1.98 -25.11
C ASN A 272 -25.19 -3.31 -25.67
N TYR A 273 -25.94 -4.07 -24.88
CA TYR A 273 -26.50 -5.34 -25.33
C TYR A 273 -27.90 -5.14 -25.90
N VAL A 274 -28.11 -5.57 -27.15
CA VAL A 274 -29.43 -5.65 -27.79
C VAL A 274 -29.55 -7.03 -28.41
N GLY A 275 -30.47 -7.86 -27.91
CA GLY A 275 -30.59 -9.24 -28.37
C GLY A 275 -31.57 -10.05 -27.54
N GLN A 276 -31.39 -11.37 -27.53
CA GLN A 276 -32.20 -12.30 -26.75
C GLN A 276 -32.32 -11.85 -25.29
N CYS A 277 -33.51 -12.01 -24.70
CA CYS A 277 -33.75 -11.67 -23.30
C CYS A 277 -32.76 -12.36 -22.35
N ILE A 278 -32.42 -13.61 -22.63
CA ILE A 278 -31.34 -14.31 -21.93
C ILE A 278 -30.21 -14.48 -22.95
N PRO A 279 -29.06 -13.81 -22.76
CA PRO A 279 -27.96 -13.92 -23.70
C PRO A 279 -27.31 -15.31 -23.63
N ASP A 280 -26.89 -15.83 -24.79
CA ASP A 280 -26.08 -17.05 -24.85
C ASP A 280 -24.70 -16.86 -24.20
N LYS A 281 -24.13 -15.65 -24.36
CA LYS A 281 -22.83 -15.24 -23.82
C LYS A 281 -22.91 -13.87 -23.17
N ASN A 282 -22.17 -13.69 -22.09
CA ASN A 282 -22.06 -12.40 -21.41
C ASN A 282 -21.42 -11.33 -22.31
N PRO A 283 -21.92 -10.08 -22.28
CA PRO A 283 -21.34 -8.98 -23.05
C PRO A 283 -19.96 -8.61 -22.50
N LYS A 284 -18.99 -8.39 -23.41
CA LYS A 284 -17.63 -7.96 -23.08
C LYS A 284 -17.54 -6.45 -22.94
N LEU A 285 -17.02 -5.99 -21.81
CA LEU A 285 -16.75 -4.59 -21.52
C LEU A 285 -15.24 -4.38 -21.32
N ARG A 286 -14.75 -3.17 -21.63
CA ARG A 286 -13.34 -2.79 -21.48
C ARG A 286 -13.18 -1.66 -20.48
N MET A 287 -12.18 -1.79 -19.62
CA MET A 287 -11.66 -0.72 -18.76
C MET A 287 -10.29 -0.28 -19.27
N ASN A 288 -10.04 1.01 -19.26
CA ASN A 288 -8.76 1.63 -19.58
C ASN A 288 -8.15 2.21 -18.30
N PHE A 289 -6.84 2.07 -18.15
CA PHE A 289 -6.07 2.52 -17.00
C PHE A 289 -4.99 3.49 -17.46
N GLN A 290 -4.88 4.60 -16.73
CA GLN A 290 -3.79 5.57 -16.86
C GLN A 290 -2.99 5.55 -15.58
N MET A 291 -1.68 5.43 -15.73
CA MET A 291 -0.78 5.10 -14.65
C MET A 291 0.48 5.96 -14.77
N SER A 292 1.05 6.35 -13.65
CA SER A 292 2.32 7.07 -13.56
C SER A 292 3.28 6.37 -12.64
N GLY A 293 4.53 6.85 -12.65
CA GLY A 293 5.64 6.20 -12.00
C GLY A 293 6.60 5.58 -13.01
N SER A 294 7.80 5.27 -12.54
CA SER A 294 8.86 4.64 -13.31
C SER A 294 9.04 3.15 -12.96
N GLU A 295 8.28 2.66 -11.97
CA GLU A 295 8.33 1.29 -11.44
C GLU A 295 7.06 0.50 -11.83
N MET A 296 7.14 -0.84 -11.86
CA MET A 296 5.98 -1.71 -12.08
C MET A 296 5.19 -1.91 -10.77
N GLY A 297 3.90 -2.22 -10.89
CA GLY A 297 3.02 -2.46 -9.75
C GLY A 297 1.90 -3.42 -10.07
N GLU A 298 1.17 -3.83 -9.03
CA GLU A 298 -0.05 -4.62 -9.16
C GLU A 298 -1.27 -3.73 -8.94
N ILE A 299 -2.35 -4.03 -9.67
CA ILE A 299 -3.67 -3.44 -9.47
C ILE A 299 -4.70 -4.53 -9.15
N ASP A 300 -5.55 -4.26 -8.19
CA ASP A 300 -6.81 -4.98 -7.97
C ASP A 300 -7.94 -4.06 -8.41
N VAL A 301 -8.81 -4.58 -9.27
CA VAL A 301 -9.93 -3.83 -9.83
C VAL A 301 -11.21 -4.59 -9.53
N ARG A 302 -12.23 -3.87 -9.06
CA ARG A 302 -13.58 -4.40 -8.94
C ARG A 302 -14.58 -3.43 -9.58
N VAL A 303 -15.56 -4.01 -10.27
CA VAL A 303 -16.68 -3.27 -10.87
C VAL A 303 -17.89 -3.49 -9.98
N VAL A 304 -18.41 -2.40 -9.42
CA VAL A 304 -19.54 -2.44 -8.49
C VAL A 304 -20.76 -1.72 -9.07
N GLY A 305 -21.95 -2.20 -8.74
CA GLY A 305 -23.21 -1.55 -9.08
C GLY A 305 -23.50 -0.34 -8.21
N ALA A 306 -23.89 0.78 -8.83
CA ALA A 306 -24.44 1.93 -8.13
C ALA A 306 -25.89 1.62 -7.74
N SER A 307 -26.09 0.92 -6.63
CA SER A 307 -27.44 0.66 -6.12
C SER A 307 -27.86 1.76 -5.14
N ASN A 308 -29.02 2.37 -5.39
CA ASN A 308 -29.75 3.16 -4.39
C ASN A 308 -30.66 2.29 -3.51
N PHE A 309 -30.72 0.96 -3.74
CA PHE A 309 -31.77 0.07 -3.19
C PHE A 309 -31.25 -1.29 -2.70
N GLY A 310 -29.99 -1.41 -2.29
CA GLY A 310 -29.44 -2.66 -1.74
C GLY A 310 -27.92 -2.66 -1.57
N PRO A 311 -27.32 -3.73 -1.01
CA PRO A 311 -25.88 -3.86 -0.90
C PRO A 311 -25.22 -3.74 -2.28
N GLN A 312 -24.07 -3.05 -2.35
CA GLN A 312 -23.32 -2.87 -3.59
C GLN A 312 -22.93 -4.24 -4.16
N GLU A 313 -23.59 -4.68 -5.24
CA GLU A 313 -23.20 -5.91 -5.92
C GLU A 313 -21.88 -5.70 -6.67
N THR A 314 -20.96 -6.65 -6.54
CA THR A 314 -19.73 -6.70 -7.34
C THR A 314 -19.98 -7.54 -8.57
N TYR A 315 -19.87 -6.94 -9.75
CA TYR A 315 -20.09 -7.59 -11.04
C TYR A 315 -18.82 -8.22 -11.61
N PHE A 316 -17.65 -7.74 -11.19
CA PHE A 316 -16.36 -8.23 -11.64
C PHE A 316 -15.28 -7.87 -10.62
N GLU A 317 -14.29 -8.75 -10.44
CA GLU A 317 -13.14 -8.51 -9.57
C GLU A 317 -11.89 -9.20 -10.14
N THR A 318 -10.75 -8.53 -10.07
CA THR A 318 -9.43 -9.10 -10.32
C THR A 318 -8.57 -9.12 -9.08
N THR A 319 -7.57 -10.00 -9.08
CA THR A 319 -6.51 -10.03 -8.07
C THR A 319 -5.14 -10.00 -8.73
N GLY A 320 -4.28 -9.09 -8.29
CA GLY A 320 -2.86 -9.04 -8.60
C GLY A 320 -2.51 -8.82 -10.06
N VAL A 321 -3.25 -7.97 -10.79
CA VAL A 321 -2.93 -7.69 -12.19
C VAL A 321 -1.63 -6.89 -12.26
N VAL A 322 -0.56 -7.53 -12.74
CA VAL A 322 0.76 -6.89 -12.89
C VAL A 322 0.72 -5.92 -14.07
N THR A 323 1.18 -4.70 -13.84
CA THR A 323 1.09 -3.60 -14.81
C THR A 323 2.34 -2.73 -14.78
N ASN A 324 2.69 -2.17 -15.95
CA ASN A 324 3.87 -1.34 -16.12
C ASN A 324 3.48 0.04 -16.70
N PRO A 325 3.71 1.15 -15.97
CA PRO A 325 3.40 2.50 -16.45
C PRO A 325 4.13 2.89 -17.74
N LYS A 326 5.28 2.24 -18.04
CA LYS A 326 6.08 2.48 -19.26
C LYS A 326 5.44 1.91 -20.53
N GLY A 327 4.38 1.10 -20.40
CA GLY A 327 3.66 0.50 -21.53
C GLY A 327 2.60 1.41 -22.16
N GLY A 328 2.37 2.62 -21.63
CA GLY A 328 1.28 3.50 -22.05
C GLY A 328 -0.07 3.10 -21.45
N ASP A 329 -1.17 3.55 -22.06
CA ASP A 329 -2.53 3.23 -21.64
C ASP A 329 -2.74 1.71 -21.62
N SER A 330 -3.05 1.16 -20.45
CA SER A 330 -3.35 -0.27 -20.28
C SER A 330 -4.85 -0.49 -20.33
N TYR A 331 -5.31 -1.67 -20.75
CA TYR A 331 -6.73 -2.02 -20.72
C TYR A 331 -6.98 -3.43 -20.17
N LEU A 332 -8.20 -3.66 -19.70
CA LEU A 332 -8.69 -4.96 -19.25
C LEU A 332 -10.08 -5.19 -19.80
N ASP A 333 -10.25 -6.30 -20.50
CA ASP A 333 -11.54 -6.78 -20.98
C ASP A 333 -12.14 -7.75 -19.96
N PHE A 334 -13.43 -7.63 -19.67
CA PHE A 334 -14.16 -8.51 -18.77
C PHE A 334 -15.57 -8.81 -19.29
N ASP A 335 -16.08 -9.99 -18.93
CA ASP A 335 -17.45 -10.39 -19.24
C ASP A 335 -18.38 -9.82 -18.16
N PHE A 336 -19.29 -8.92 -18.53
CA PHE A 336 -20.32 -8.43 -17.61
C PHE A 336 -21.36 -9.54 -17.40
N PRO A 337 -21.66 -9.94 -16.14
CA PRO A 337 -22.42 -11.16 -15.83
C PRO A 337 -23.93 -10.98 -16.04
N LEU A 338 -24.35 -10.57 -17.24
CA LEU A 338 -25.74 -10.29 -17.58
C LEU A 338 -26.59 -11.56 -17.49
N LYS A 339 -26.09 -12.69 -17.97
CA LYS A 339 -26.79 -13.98 -17.94
C LYS A 339 -27.10 -14.40 -16.51
N GLU A 340 -26.10 -14.33 -15.63
CA GLU A 340 -26.22 -14.69 -14.23
C GLU A 340 -27.11 -13.70 -13.49
N LEU A 341 -27.00 -12.41 -13.79
CA LEU A 341 -27.85 -11.36 -13.23
C LEU A 341 -29.32 -11.64 -13.55
N LEU A 342 -29.64 -11.93 -14.81
CA LEU A 342 -31.01 -12.21 -15.26
C LEU A 342 -31.57 -13.55 -14.76
N ALA A 343 -30.70 -14.50 -14.40
CA ALA A 343 -31.10 -15.76 -13.77
C ALA A 343 -31.49 -15.58 -12.29
N LYS A 344 -31.07 -14.49 -11.62
CA LYS A 344 -31.47 -14.21 -10.24
C LYS A 344 -32.95 -13.83 -10.19
N ASN A 345 -33.68 -14.39 -9.21
CA ASN A 345 -35.12 -14.13 -9.04
C ASN A 345 -35.46 -12.62 -9.01
N MET A 346 -34.63 -11.83 -8.32
CA MET A 346 -34.80 -10.38 -8.18
C MET A 346 -34.71 -9.60 -9.50
N TYR A 347 -34.03 -10.11 -10.54
CA TYR A 347 -33.87 -9.44 -11.83
C TYR A 347 -34.52 -10.20 -13.00
N SER A 348 -35.17 -11.33 -12.72
CA SER A 348 -35.86 -12.17 -13.70
C SER A 348 -36.92 -11.41 -14.52
N TYR A 349 -37.53 -10.38 -13.94
CA TYR A 349 -38.48 -9.50 -14.63
C TYR A 349 -37.87 -8.75 -15.83
N MET A 350 -36.55 -8.51 -15.82
CA MET A 350 -35.83 -7.89 -16.94
C MET A 350 -35.62 -8.88 -18.11
N ALA A 351 -35.73 -10.19 -17.84
CA ALA A 351 -35.56 -11.26 -18.82
C ALA A 351 -36.86 -11.62 -19.56
N VAL A 352 -37.98 -10.95 -19.27
CA VAL A 352 -39.28 -11.23 -19.92
C VAL A 352 -39.92 -9.97 -20.54
N SER A 353 -39.39 -8.80 -20.21
CA SER A 353 -39.88 -7.50 -20.69
C SER A 353 -39.24 -7.12 -22.03
N SER A 354 -39.87 -7.62 -23.09
CA SER A 354 -39.46 -7.30 -24.45
C SER A 354 -39.45 -5.79 -24.71
N ASN A 355 -38.49 -5.35 -25.51
CA ASN A 355 -38.37 -3.98 -26.00
C ASN A 355 -38.07 -2.89 -24.95
N THR A 356 -37.90 -3.25 -23.68
CA THR A 356 -37.55 -2.32 -22.60
C THR A 356 -36.03 -2.21 -22.48
N THR A 357 -35.52 -0.99 -22.32
CA THR A 357 -34.10 -0.74 -22.07
C THR A 357 -33.87 -0.54 -20.57
N TYR A 358 -32.96 -1.33 -20.03
CA TYR A 358 -32.57 -1.30 -18.62
C TYR A 358 -31.16 -0.79 -18.49
N ASN A 359 -30.96 0.07 -17.50
CA ASN A 359 -29.72 0.76 -17.26
C ASN A 359 -29.03 0.19 -16.01
N HIS A 360 -27.79 -0.24 -16.15
CA HIS A 360 -26.93 -0.69 -15.08
C HIS A 360 -25.85 0.37 -14.82
N SER A 361 -25.89 1.00 -13.67
CA SER A 361 -24.87 1.98 -13.26
C SER A 361 -23.65 1.25 -12.70
N LEU A 362 -22.50 1.42 -13.34
CA LEU A 362 -21.25 0.74 -13.00
C LEU A 362 -20.23 1.75 -12.46
N HIS A 363 -19.49 1.38 -11.42
CA HIS A 363 -18.33 2.11 -10.92
C HIS A 363 -17.11 1.22 -10.86
N ILE A 364 -15.95 1.78 -11.25
CA ILE A 364 -14.66 1.14 -11.07
C ILE A 364 -14.14 1.50 -9.68
N GLN A 365 -13.86 0.49 -8.88
CA GLN A 365 -13.06 0.62 -7.67
C GLN A 365 -11.74 -0.08 -7.88
N ALA A 366 -10.63 0.60 -7.60
CA ALA A 366 -9.33 -0.01 -7.73
C ALA A 366 -8.43 0.35 -6.56
N ARG A 367 -7.52 -0.56 -6.26
CA ARG A 367 -6.36 -0.31 -5.41
C ARG A 367 -5.12 -0.78 -6.13
N TYR A 368 -3.98 -0.28 -5.70
CA TYR A 368 -2.70 -0.66 -6.29
C TYR A 368 -1.63 -0.81 -5.23
N LYS A 369 -0.60 -1.60 -5.55
CA LYS A 369 0.65 -1.66 -4.79
C LYS A 369 1.82 -1.52 -5.74
N ASN A 370 2.87 -0.87 -5.29
CA ASN A 370 4.14 -0.90 -5.98
C ASN A 370 4.89 -2.18 -5.56
N PHE A 371 5.67 -2.78 -6.45
CA PHE A 371 6.53 -3.91 -6.06
C PHE A 371 7.62 -3.51 -5.05
N THR A 372 8.00 -2.23 -5.00
CA THR A 372 9.02 -1.70 -4.09
C THR A 372 8.50 -1.43 -2.68
N ASP A 373 7.22 -1.07 -2.53
CA ASP A 373 6.57 -0.82 -1.23
C ASP A 373 5.71 -1.99 -0.73
N GLY A 374 5.30 -2.89 -1.62
CA GLY A 374 4.51 -4.09 -1.33
C GLY A 374 3.16 -3.85 -0.66
N THR A 375 2.74 -2.59 -0.52
CA THR A 375 1.60 -2.19 0.30
C THR A 375 0.44 -1.80 -0.59
N TRP A 376 -0.70 -2.48 -0.42
CA TRP A 376 -1.91 -2.12 -1.13
C TRP A 376 -2.46 -0.79 -0.65
N SER A 377 -2.74 0.11 -1.59
CA SER A 377 -3.55 1.30 -1.34
C SER A 377 -4.95 0.90 -0.88
N GLU A 378 -5.68 1.83 -0.28
CA GLU A 378 -7.12 1.65 -0.11
C GLU A 378 -7.81 1.61 -1.48
N TYR A 379 -8.97 0.95 -1.54
CA TYR A 379 -9.83 1.00 -2.72
C TYR A 379 -10.34 2.43 -2.91
N LYS A 380 -10.08 2.99 -4.09
CA LYS A 380 -10.60 4.30 -4.50
C LYS A 380 -11.63 4.12 -5.60
N ASN A 381 -12.65 4.97 -5.58
CA ASN A 381 -13.59 5.10 -6.69
C ASN A 381 -12.93 5.87 -7.84
N PHE A 382 -13.07 5.33 -9.04
CA PHE A 382 -12.61 5.94 -10.29
C PHE A 382 -13.82 6.21 -11.21
N GLY A 383 -13.65 6.01 -12.53
CA GLY A 383 -14.69 6.26 -13.51
C GLY A 383 -15.93 5.41 -13.32
N GLY A 384 -17.08 5.99 -13.67
CA GLY A 384 -18.36 5.28 -13.78
C GLY A 384 -18.90 5.32 -15.20
N ALA A 385 -19.76 4.37 -15.54
CA ALA A 385 -20.48 4.32 -16.79
C ALA A 385 -21.86 3.69 -16.61
N GLN A 386 -22.72 3.83 -17.62
CA GLN A 386 -24.01 3.18 -17.65
C GLN A 386 -24.02 2.14 -18.76
N PHE A 387 -24.15 0.87 -18.40
CA PHE A 387 -24.34 -0.23 -19.34
C PHE A 387 -25.83 -0.41 -19.60
N LYS A 388 -26.23 -0.37 -20.87
CA LYS A 388 -27.63 -0.58 -21.25
C LYS A 388 -27.82 -1.96 -21.82
N HIS A 389 -28.88 -2.63 -21.38
CA HIS A 389 -29.35 -3.85 -22.02
C HIS A 389 -30.80 -3.69 -22.45
N ARG A 390 -31.11 -4.20 -23.65
CA ARG A 390 -32.46 -4.26 -24.20
C ARG A 390 -32.72 -5.65 -24.73
N CYS A 391 -33.79 -6.28 -24.24
CA CYS A 391 -34.26 -7.51 -24.83
C CYS A 391 -35.04 -7.22 -26.13
N THR A 392 -34.73 -7.94 -27.20
CA THR A 392 -35.60 -8.07 -28.37
C THR A 392 -36.38 -9.38 -28.27
N PRO A 393 -37.72 -9.35 -28.45
CA PRO A 393 -38.50 -10.58 -28.50
C PRO A 393 -38.01 -11.41 -29.68
N GLN A 394 -37.68 -12.68 -29.43
CA GLN A 394 -37.38 -13.63 -30.50
C GLN A 394 -38.69 -13.94 -31.21
N VAL A 395 -38.97 -13.24 -32.30
CA VAL A 395 -39.98 -13.68 -33.25
C VAL A 395 -39.31 -14.78 -34.05
N ALA A 396 -39.57 -16.04 -33.71
CA ALA A 396 -39.21 -17.15 -34.57
C ALA A 396 -39.98 -16.96 -35.89
N VAL A 397 -39.33 -16.41 -36.90
CA VAL A 397 -39.83 -16.49 -38.27
C VAL A 397 -39.32 -17.81 -38.81
N GLU A 398 -40.17 -18.83 -38.75
CA GLU A 398 -39.89 -20.12 -39.40
C GLU A 398 -39.73 -19.89 -40.91
N LEU A 399 -38.47 -19.85 -41.37
CA LEU A 399 -38.11 -19.90 -42.78
C LEU A 399 -38.23 -21.35 -43.28
N GLY A 400 -39.48 -21.75 -43.51
CA GLY A 400 -39.96 -22.67 -44.56
C GLY A 400 -39.40 -24.10 -44.63
N GLY A 401 -40.29 -25.09 -44.49
CA GLY A 401 -40.00 -26.42 -45.04
C GLY A 401 -40.92 -27.59 -44.66
N ASN A 402 -42.20 -27.52 -45.04
CA ASN A 402 -43.12 -28.65 -45.26
C ASN A 402 -43.54 -29.58 -44.10
N GLY A 403 -44.80 -29.43 -43.70
CA GLY A 403 -45.73 -30.58 -43.61
C GLY A 403 -46.46 -30.74 -42.28
N GLY A 404 -47.72 -30.32 -42.20
CA GLY A 404 -48.69 -30.89 -41.25
C GLY A 404 -49.55 -29.91 -40.48
N LYS A 405 -50.75 -29.67 -41.03
CA LYS A 405 -51.94 -29.04 -40.44
C LYS A 405 -52.07 -29.09 -38.90
N LEU A 406 -52.28 -27.92 -38.29
CA LEU A 406 -53.34 -27.57 -37.31
C LEU A 406 -53.44 -26.02 -37.38
N GLY A 407 -54.49 -25.35 -37.84
CA GLY A 407 -55.90 -25.50 -37.49
C GLY A 407 -56.35 -24.25 -36.73
N TYR A 408 -56.43 -23.08 -37.39
CA TYR A 408 -57.18 -21.93 -36.86
C TYR A 408 -58.06 -21.33 -37.93
N GLN A 409 -59.35 -21.29 -37.59
CA GLN A 409 -60.49 -20.88 -38.39
C GLN A 409 -60.40 -19.40 -38.79
N GLU A 410 -60.78 -19.19 -40.04
CA GLU A 410 -61.44 -18.00 -40.61
C GLU A 410 -62.29 -17.21 -39.59
N GLY A 411 -62.08 -15.89 -39.54
CA GLY A 411 -62.92 -14.99 -38.76
C GLY A 411 -62.45 -13.53 -38.74
N ASN A 412 -62.67 -12.83 -39.86
CA ASN A 412 -62.92 -11.38 -39.97
C ASN A 412 -62.15 -10.38 -39.09
N ASN A 413 -61.04 -9.85 -39.61
CA ASN A 413 -60.93 -8.41 -39.92
C ASN A 413 -59.65 -8.08 -40.74
N PRO A 414 -59.72 -7.13 -41.68
CA PRO A 414 -58.74 -6.99 -42.75
C PRO A 414 -57.46 -6.24 -42.33
N LYS A 415 -56.30 -6.86 -42.57
CA LYS A 415 -55.02 -6.16 -42.74
C LYS A 415 -54.77 -5.90 -44.24
N PRO A 416 -54.50 -4.66 -44.64
CA PRO A 416 -53.46 -4.33 -45.62
C PRO A 416 -52.26 -3.79 -44.83
N GLY A 417 -51.06 -4.35 -44.88
CA GLY A 417 -50.21 -4.54 -46.05
C GLY A 417 -48.87 -3.89 -45.70
N LEU A 418 -47.86 -4.70 -45.35
CA LEU A 418 -46.52 -4.26 -45.00
C LEU A 418 -45.82 -3.71 -46.26
N TYR A 419 -45.69 -2.39 -46.37
CA TYR A 419 -44.76 -1.75 -47.30
C TYR A 419 -43.35 -1.80 -46.70
N VAL A 420 -42.47 -2.60 -47.31
CA VAL A 420 -41.02 -2.52 -47.09
C VAL A 420 -40.50 -1.39 -47.98
N GLN A 421 -40.03 -0.29 -47.39
CA GLN A 421 -39.23 0.68 -48.14
C GLN A 421 -37.80 0.15 -48.32
N PRO A 422 -37.23 0.17 -49.54
CA PRO A 422 -35.83 -0.21 -49.76
C PRO A 422 -34.89 0.80 -49.09
N ILE A 423 -33.88 0.27 -48.39
CA ILE A 423 -32.81 1.05 -47.79
C ILE A 423 -31.92 1.58 -48.91
N THR A 424 -31.82 2.90 -49.03
CA THR A 424 -30.89 3.58 -49.97
C THR A 424 -29.46 3.50 -49.42
N PRO A 425 -28.44 3.24 -50.25
CA PRO A 425 -27.06 3.10 -49.79
C PRO A 425 -26.46 4.43 -49.26
N SER A 426 -25.59 4.27 -48.27
CA SER A 426 -24.88 5.30 -47.50
C SER A 426 -24.31 6.47 -48.32
N PRO A 427 -24.37 7.72 -47.83
CA PRO A 427 -23.55 8.80 -48.36
C PRO A 427 -22.08 8.65 -47.94
N ASN A 428 -21.21 9.04 -48.86
CA ASN A 428 -19.74 9.10 -48.75
C ASN A 428 -19.21 9.93 -47.57
N PRO A 429 -17.96 9.68 -47.13
CA PRO A 429 -17.36 10.34 -45.98
C PRO A 429 -17.19 11.86 -46.18
N VAL A 430 -17.67 12.62 -45.20
CA VAL A 430 -17.50 14.07 -45.13
C VAL A 430 -16.07 14.40 -44.70
N LYS A 431 -15.40 15.21 -45.53
CA LYS A 431 -14.11 15.85 -45.29
C LYS A 431 -14.16 16.67 -43.98
N PRO A 432 -13.22 16.54 -43.03
CA PRO A 432 -13.25 17.32 -41.81
C PRO A 432 -13.06 18.81 -42.10
N LEU A 433 -13.99 19.63 -41.59
CA LEU A 433 -13.89 21.08 -41.53
C LEU A 433 -12.70 21.49 -40.65
N GLY A 434 -12.03 22.56 -41.08
CA GLY A 434 -10.80 23.07 -40.48
C GLY A 434 -10.89 23.38 -39.00
N VAL A 435 -9.78 23.12 -38.32
CA VAL A 435 -9.50 23.54 -36.95
C VAL A 435 -9.62 25.06 -36.86
N GLN A 436 -10.61 25.55 -36.13
CA GLN A 436 -10.61 26.92 -35.64
C GLN A 436 -9.55 27.03 -34.55
N VAL A 437 -8.54 27.85 -34.80
CA VAL A 437 -7.54 28.26 -33.83
C VAL A 437 -8.25 28.96 -32.65
N PRO A 438 -8.03 28.56 -31.39
CA PRO A 438 -8.59 29.25 -30.25
C PRO A 438 -8.09 30.70 -30.20
N LYS A 439 -9.03 31.64 -30.12
CA LYS A 439 -8.78 33.05 -29.84
C LYS A 439 -7.96 33.19 -28.55
N PRO A 440 -6.85 33.95 -28.53
CA PRO A 440 -6.06 34.15 -27.31
C PRO A 440 -6.89 34.85 -26.25
N ALA A 441 -6.78 34.38 -25.01
CA ALA A 441 -7.45 34.94 -23.85
C ALA A 441 -7.02 36.41 -23.62
N PRO A 442 -7.93 37.27 -23.14
CA PRO A 442 -7.59 38.63 -22.76
C PRO A 442 -6.55 38.64 -21.62
N LYS A 443 -5.55 39.53 -21.75
CA LYS A 443 -4.54 39.79 -20.73
C LYS A 443 -5.20 40.07 -19.38
N SER A 444 -4.77 39.35 -18.35
CA SER A 444 -5.14 39.60 -16.96
C SER A 444 -4.74 41.01 -16.54
N LEU A 445 -5.65 41.73 -15.87
CA LEU A 445 -5.33 42.92 -15.10
C LEU A 445 -4.21 42.61 -14.10
N ASP A 446 -3.19 43.46 -14.08
CA ASP A 446 -2.20 43.52 -12.99
C ASP A 446 -2.90 43.87 -11.67
N LEU A 447 -3.20 42.84 -10.87
CA LEU A 447 -3.50 43.01 -9.46
C LEU A 447 -2.18 43.16 -8.72
N GLN A 448 -1.84 44.42 -8.47
CA GLN A 448 -0.73 44.84 -7.64
C GLN A 448 -0.87 44.21 -6.24
N ALA A 449 0.11 43.39 -5.85
CA ALA A 449 0.15 42.78 -4.52
C ALA A 449 0.21 43.86 -3.43
N PRO A 450 -0.56 43.75 -2.34
CA PRO A 450 -0.48 44.68 -1.23
C PRO A 450 0.90 44.58 -0.56
N ALA A 451 1.46 45.75 -0.25
CA ALA A 451 2.78 45.89 0.35
C ALA A 451 2.93 45.10 1.67
N PRO A 452 4.11 44.52 1.96
CA PRO A 452 4.36 43.82 3.21
C PRO A 452 4.23 44.77 4.41
N LYS A 453 3.47 44.33 5.41
CA LYS A 453 3.35 45.03 6.70
C LYS A 453 4.74 45.15 7.36
N PRO A 454 5.09 46.32 7.92
CA PRO A 454 6.36 46.49 8.63
C PRO A 454 6.41 45.61 9.89
N SER A 455 7.57 44.97 10.07
CA SER A 455 7.89 44.15 11.22
C SER A 455 7.82 44.95 12.54
N PRO A 456 7.35 44.35 13.65
CA PRO A 456 7.32 45.03 14.95
C PRO A 456 8.73 45.36 15.45
N LYS A 457 8.95 46.60 15.87
CA LYS A 457 10.18 47.04 16.55
C LYS A 457 10.40 46.24 17.85
N PRO A 458 11.65 45.85 18.16
CA PRO A 458 11.95 45.22 19.44
C PRO A 458 11.78 46.21 20.60
N LEU A 459 11.03 45.78 21.61
CA LEU A 459 10.85 46.47 22.89
C LEU A 459 12.19 46.51 23.65
N ARG A 460 12.68 47.72 23.89
CA ARG A 460 13.76 48.01 24.85
C ARG A 460 13.29 47.66 26.27
N LEU A 461 13.92 46.67 26.88
CA LEU A 461 13.90 46.49 28.33
C LEU A 461 14.59 47.69 28.98
N LYS A 462 13.85 48.46 29.79
CA LYS A 462 14.43 49.40 30.75
C LYS A 462 14.75 48.62 32.02
N SER A 463 16.02 48.61 32.40
CA SER A 463 16.49 48.25 33.73
C SER A 463 15.96 49.23 34.77
N LYS A 464 15.35 48.72 35.84
CA LYS A 464 15.37 49.34 37.17
C LYS A 464 15.77 48.27 38.16
#